data_AF-A0A7T0NZK8-F1
#
_entry.id   AF-A0A7T0NZK8-F1
#
_cell.length_a   1.000
_cell.length_b   1.000
_cell.length_c   1.000
_cell.angle_alpha   90.00
_cell.angle_beta   90.00
_cell.angle_gamma   90.00
#
_symmetry.space_group_name_H-M   'P 1'
#
loop_
_entity.id
_entity.type
_entity.pdbx_description
1 polymer ?
#
loop_
_entity_poly.entity_id
_entity_poly.type
_entity_poly.pdbx_seq_one_letter_code
_entity_poly.pdbx_strand_id
1 'polypeptide(L)'
;MIKSLTFIAVITLNGCMAMIFGTADQLNQLTIGMPKQEVLTLLGPPKSVSANEGIEYMQYSWVKTVIAADGNFPEDYYVAIRDGKVSNFGRKGDFDSAKYPAQRVEIDQTIRQTTTSPKTKDLYTEINKLKDLKDSGAITESEFNTLKKKLLADQ
;
A
#
# COMPACT_ATOMS: atom_id res chain seq x y z
N MET A 1 -20.19 27.01 -62.18
CA MET A 1 -19.71 27.52 -60.88
C MET A 1 -20.90 27.67 -59.93
N ILE A 2 -21.23 26.65 -59.14
CA ILE A 2 -22.11 26.78 -57.97
C ILE A 2 -21.43 25.98 -56.86
N LYS A 3 -20.92 26.72 -55.87
CA LYS A 3 -20.11 26.22 -54.75
C LYS A 3 -20.98 25.49 -53.74
N SER A 4 -20.49 24.31 -53.32
CA SER A 4 -20.83 23.52 -52.14
C SER A 4 -21.87 24.12 -51.19
N LEU A 5 -23.10 23.60 -51.30
CA LEU A 5 -24.06 23.60 -50.20
C LEU A 5 -23.97 22.23 -49.51
N THR A 6 -23.06 22.12 -48.55
CA THR A 6 -23.05 20.97 -47.63
C THR A 6 -22.62 21.48 -46.27
N PHE A 7 -23.54 22.18 -45.62
CA PHE A 7 -23.47 22.50 -44.19
C PHE A 7 -23.69 21.19 -43.42
N ILE A 8 -22.65 20.36 -43.33
CA ILE A 8 -22.60 19.26 -42.37
C ILE A 8 -22.37 19.93 -41.02
N ALA A 9 -23.46 20.10 -40.27
CA ALA A 9 -23.41 20.39 -38.85
C ALA A 9 -22.67 19.22 -38.18
N VAL A 10 -21.36 19.39 -38.01
CA VAL A 10 -20.52 18.47 -37.26
C VAL A 10 -20.95 18.56 -35.80
N ILE A 11 -21.70 17.56 -35.40
CA ILE A 11 -22.17 17.30 -34.04
C ILE A 11 -20.95 17.18 -33.13
N THR A 12 -20.61 18.25 -32.40
CA THR A 12 -19.65 18.19 -31.29
C THR A 12 -20.39 17.73 -30.04
N LEU A 13 -20.65 16.43 -29.95
CA LEU A 13 -21.07 15.79 -28.71
C LEU A 13 -19.83 15.57 -27.84
N ASN A 14 -19.37 16.61 -27.14
CA ASN A 14 -18.42 16.45 -26.02
C ASN A 14 -19.20 15.99 -24.77
N GLY A 15 -19.73 14.78 -24.84
CA GLY A 15 -20.45 14.14 -23.74
C GLY A 15 -19.66 12.95 -23.21
N CYS A 16 -18.63 13.19 -22.41
CA CYS A 16 -17.97 12.13 -21.64
C CYS A 16 -17.72 12.60 -20.20
N MET A 17 -18.77 12.68 -19.40
CA MET A 17 -18.65 12.60 -17.94
C MET A 17 -19.61 11.53 -17.42
N ALA A 18 -19.36 10.28 -17.82
CA ALA A 18 -19.79 9.16 -17.00
C ALA A 18 -18.86 9.16 -15.77
N MET A 19 -19.35 9.64 -14.63
CA MET A 19 -18.71 9.40 -13.35
C MET A 19 -18.80 7.90 -13.05
N ILE A 20 -17.85 7.14 -13.58
CA ILE A 20 -17.65 5.75 -13.18
C ILE A 20 -16.98 5.81 -11.81
N PHE A 21 -17.75 5.48 -10.78
CA PHE A 21 -17.19 5.28 -9.44
C PHE A 21 -16.32 4.02 -9.48
N GLY A 22 -15.01 4.22 -9.55
CA GLY A 22 -14.01 3.17 -9.43
C GLY A 22 -13.91 2.63 -8.01
N THR A 23 -13.47 1.39 -7.87
CA THR A 23 -13.08 0.79 -6.59
C THR A 23 -11.58 0.57 -6.55
N ALA A 24 -11.04 0.45 -5.33
CA ALA A 24 -9.63 0.14 -5.12
C ALA A 24 -9.14 -1.12 -5.86
N ASP A 25 -10.03 -2.08 -6.12
CA ASP A 25 -9.72 -3.32 -6.86
C ASP A 25 -9.20 -3.06 -8.28
N GLN A 26 -9.46 -1.89 -8.86
CA GLN A 26 -8.92 -1.53 -10.16
C GLN A 26 -7.39 -1.48 -10.19
N LEU A 27 -6.72 -1.23 -9.06
CA LEU A 27 -5.27 -1.28 -8.98
C LEU A 27 -4.69 -2.68 -9.23
N ASN A 28 -5.46 -3.74 -8.97
CA ASN A 28 -5.01 -5.12 -9.18
C ASN A 28 -4.79 -5.46 -10.67
N GLN A 29 -5.28 -4.61 -11.57
CA GLN A 29 -5.08 -4.73 -13.01
C GLN A 29 -3.80 -4.02 -13.49
N LEU A 30 -3.15 -3.22 -12.64
CA LEU A 30 -1.89 -2.57 -12.97
C LEU A 30 -0.70 -3.51 -12.84
N THR A 31 0.30 -3.26 -13.66
CA THR A 31 1.60 -3.93 -13.58
C THR A 31 2.73 -2.90 -13.70
N ILE A 32 3.86 -3.19 -13.06
CA ILE A 32 5.07 -2.38 -13.22
C ILE A 32 5.50 -2.42 -14.70
N GLY A 33 5.84 -1.25 -15.25
CA GLY A 33 6.21 -1.08 -16.65
C GLY A 33 5.05 -0.77 -17.59
N MET A 34 3.80 -0.84 -17.12
CA MET A 34 2.62 -0.46 -17.91
C MET A 34 2.73 0.98 -18.41
N PRO A 35 2.47 1.27 -19.70
CA PRO A 35 2.55 2.63 -20.22
C PRO A 35 1.42 3.51 -19.65
N LYS A 36 1.72 4.79 -19.42
CA LYS A 36 0.76 5.76 -18.87
C LYS A 36 -0.60 5.77 -19.60
N GLN A 37 -0.60 5.70 -20.93
CA GLN A 37 -1.84 5.69 -21.74
C GLN A 37 -2.73 4.47 -21.43
N GLU A 38 -2.14 3.31 -21.16
CA GLU A 38 -2.89 2.12 -20.79
C GLU A 38 -3.48 2.26 -19.38
N VAL A 39 -2.73 2.85 -18.45
CA VAL A 39 -3.24 3.21 -17.12
C VAL A 39 -4.47 4.12 -17.22
N LEU A 40 -4.41 5.16 -18.06
CA LEU A 40 -5.53 6.10 -18.24
C LEU A 40 -6.74 5.44 -18.91
N THR A 41 -6.50 4.46 -19.78
CA THR A 41 -7.57 3.68 -20.43
C THR A 41 -8.26 2.76 -19.43
N LEU A 42 -7.47 2.16 -18.52
CA LEU A 42 -7.93 1.20 -17.52
C LEU A 42 -8.62 1.86 -16.32
N LEU A 43 -8.00 2.90 -15.77
CA LEU A 43 -8.43 3.57 -14.53
C LEU A 43 -9.26 4.84 -14.77
N GLY A 44 -9.22 5.36 -16.00
CA GLY A 44 -9.78 6.66 -16.31
C GLY A 44 -8.87 7.82 -15.86
N PRO A 45 -9.38 9.06 -15.99
CA PRO A 45 -8.62 10.24 -15.62
C PRO A 45 -8.40 10.29 -14.10
N PRO A 46 -7.18 10.64 -13.64
CA PRO A 46 -6.92 10.80 -12.22
C PRO A 46 -7.62 12.05 -11.64
N LYS A 47 -7.84 12.05 -10.33
CA LYS A 47 -8.33 13.21 -9.55
C LYS A 47 -7.35 14.38 -9.62
N SER A 48 -6.05 14.08 -9.56
CA SER A 48 -5.00 15.08 -9.68
C SER A 48 -3.72 14.44 -10.22
N VAL A 49 -2.85 15.27 -10.77
CA VAL A 49 -1.50 14.88 -11.20
C VAL A 49 -0.51 15.83 -10.56
N SER A 50 0.55 15.28 -9.97
CA SER A 50 1.71 16.03 -9.48
C SER A 50 2.98 15.42 -10.03
N ALA A 51 4.09 16.15 -10.06
CA ALA A 51 5.35 15.61 -10.55
C ALA A 51 6.53 16.16 -9.73
N ASN A 52 7.50 15.30 -9.45
CA ASN A 52 8.75 15.65 -8.79
C ASN A 52 9.89 14.70 -9.21
N GLU A 53 11.11 15.20 -9.37
CA GLU A 53 12.31 14.38 -9.65
C GLU A 53 12.18 13.35 -10.80
N GLY A 54 11.47 13.74 -11.87
CA GLY A 54 11.23 12.87 -13.03
C GLY A 54 10.21 11.77 -12.80
N ILE A 55 9.42 11.87 -11.72
CA ILE A 55 8.30 10.98 -11.40
C ILE A 55 7.01 11.78 -11.44
N GLU A 56 6.02 11.30 -12.18
CA GLU A 56 4.66 11.82 -12.19
C GLU A 56 3.77 10.94 -11.30
N TYR A 57 3.06 11.54 -10.35
CA TYR A 57 2.12 10.87 -9.46
C TYR A 57 0.69 11.19 -9.87
N MET A 58 -0.03 10.16 -10.31
CA MET A 58 -1.47 10.24 -10.61
C MET A 58 -2.26 9.80 -9.38
N GLN A 59 -3.09 10.70 -8.84
CA GLN A 59 -3.91 10.44 -7.66
C GLN A 59 -5.31 9.97 -8.06
N TYR A 60 -5.79 8.92 -7.42
CA TYR A 60 -7.15 8.40 -7.53
C TYR A 60 -7.81 8.40 -6.14
N SER A 61 -9.13 8.55 -6.10
CA SER A 61 -9.90 8.59 -4.85
C SER A 61 -11.06 7.61 -4.97
N TRP A 62 -10.93 6.47 -4.31
CA TRP A 62 -11.87 5.35 -4.45
C TRP A 62 -12.28 4.78 -3.11
N VAL A 63 -13.47 4.24 -3.07
CA VAL A 63 -13.95 3.41 -1.97
C VAL A 63 -13.36 2.01 -2.08
N LYS A 64 -13.19 1.32 -0.95
CA LYS A 64 -12.66 -0.05 -0.94
C LYS A 64 -13.64 -1.02 -1.61
N THR A 65 -14.93 -0.84 -1.37
CA THR A 65 -16.00 -1.67 -1.93
C THR A 65 -17.19 -0.81 -2.36
N VAL A 66 -18.15 -1.34 -3.11
CA VAL A 66 -19.35 -0.59 -3.53
C VAL A 66 -20.46 -0.58 -2.48
N ILE A 67 -20.31 -1.36 -1.42
CA ILE A 67 -21.30 -1.49 -0.34
C ILE A 67 -21.09 -0.36 0.69
N ALA A 68 -22.16 0.30 1.10
CA ALA A 68 -22.15 1.38 2.08
C ALA A 68 -22.01 0.89 3.55
N ALA A 69 -21.60 -0.36 3.76
CA ALA A 69 -21.37 -0.90 5.08
C ALA A 69 -20.04 -0.39 5.67
N ASP A 70 -19.99 -0.20 6.99
CA ASP A 70 -18.78 -0.06 7.79
C ASP A 70 -17.85 1.12 7.46
N GLY A 71 -18.39 2.34 7.28
CA GLY A 71 -17.55 3.54 7.18
C GLY A 71 -16.64 3.52 5.94
N ASN A 72 -17.18 3.05 4.82
CA ASN A 72 -16.50 2.95 3.53
C ASN A 72 -16.28 4.34 2.90
N PHE A 73 -15.32 5.09 3.44
CA PHE A 73 -14.93 6.39 2.95
C PHE A 73 -13.91 6.26 1.80
N PRO A 74 -13.93 7.18 0.82
CA PRO A 74 -12.91 7.21 -0.22
C PRO A 74 -11.51 7.39 0.38
N GLU A 75 -10.57 6.59 -0.10
CA GLU A 75 -9.16 6.67 0.22
C GLU A 75 -8.35 7.12 -1.00
N ASP A 76 -7.21 7.74 -0.74
CA ASP A 76 -6.30 8.18 -1.80
C ASP A 76 -5.34 7.05 -2.21
N TYR A 77 -5.31 6.80 -3.51
CA TYR A 77 -4.43 5.87 -4.18
C TYR A 77 -3.55 6.62 -5.17
N TYR A 78 -2.36 6.10 -5.42
CA TYR A 78 -1.38 6.72 -6.29
C TYR A 78 -0.81 5.72 -7.28
N VAL A 79 -0.53 6.21 -8.49
CA VAL A 79 0.26 5.53 -9.51
C VAL A 79 1.43 6.45 -9.86
N ALA A 80 2.65 6.00 -9.60
CA ALA A 80 3.85 6.73 -9.99
C ALA A 80 4.33 6.29 -11.38
N ILE A 81 4.49 7.25 -12.27
CA ILE A 81 4.99 7.09 -13.63
C ILE A 81 6.43 7.62 -13.69
N ARG A 82 7.35 6.78 -14.15
CA ARG A 82 8.73 7.16 -14.45
C ARG A 82 9.05 6.74 -15.87
N ASP A 83 9.65 7.65 -16.64
CA ASP A 83 9.98 7.41 -18.05
C ASP A 83 8.77 6.94 -18.88
N GLY A 84 7.58 7.50 -18.59
CA GLY A 84 6.33 7.19 -19.27
C GLY A 84 5.66 5.86 -18.88
N LYS A 85 6.21 5.14 -17.88
CA LYS A 85 5.74 3.81 -17.45
C LYS A 85 5.50 3.74 -15.95
N VAL A 86 4.63 2.83 -15.53
CA VAL A 86 4.34 2.57 -14.11
C VAL A 86 5.60 2.09 -13.39
N SER A 87 5.95 2.79 -12.31
CA SER A 87 7.11 2.50 -11.45
C SER A 87 6.68 2.01 -10.07
N ASN A 88 5.57 2.53 -9.53
CA ASN A 88 4.91 2.04 -8.32
C ASN A 88 3.40 2.34 -8.40
N PHE A 89 2.60 1.61 -7.64
CA PHE A 89 1.18 1.92 -7.43
C PHE A 89 0.66 1.29 -6.14
N GLY A 90 -0.36 1.88 -5.52
CA GLY A 90 -0.79 1.51 -4.17
C GLY A 90 -1.49 2.66 -3.42
N ARG A 91 -1.81 2.41 -2.15
CA ARG A 91 -2.41 3.39 -1.26
C ARG A 91 -1.35 4.39 -0.78
N LYS A 92 -1.81 5.58 -0.37
CA LYS A 92 -0.97 6.52 0.39
C LYS A 92 -0.26 5.80 1.55
N GLY A 93 1.07 5.85 1.56
CA GLY A 93 1.91 5.26 2.61
C GLY A 93 2.55 3.91 2.26
N ASP A 94 2.06 3.20 1.23
CA ASP A 94 2.63 1.89 0.84
C ASP A 94 4.09 2.00 0.39
N PHE A 95 4.48 3.17 -0.14
CA PHE A 95 5.80 3.42 -0.72
C PHE A 95 6.85 3.94 0.27
N ASP A 96 6.46 4.24 1.50
CA ASP A 96 7.39 4.71 2.55
C ASP A 96 8.27 3.56 3.11
N SER A 97 8.08 2.35 2.60
CA SER A 97 8.80 1.12 2.99
C SER A 97 10.29 1.13 2.62
N ALA A 98 10.74 2.06 1.77
CA ALA A 98 12.13 2.17 1.30
C ALA A 98 13.16 2.62 2.37
N LYS A 99 12.80 2.68 3.65
CA LYS A 99 13.79 2.91 4.72
C LYS A 99 14.73 1.72 4.94
N TYR A 100 14.41 0.54 4.39
CA TYR A 100 15.28 -0.63 4.42
C TYR A 100 15.32 -1.30 3.04
N PRO A 101 16.50 -1.55 2.45
CA PRO A 101 16.59 -2.23 1.16
C PRO A 101 15.99 -3.63 1.27
N ALA A 102 15.08 -3.98 0.37
CA ALA A 102 14.48 -5.30 0.31
C ALA A 102 15.57 -6.34 0.02
N GLN A 103 15.96 -7.10 1.05
CA GLN A 103 16.89 -8.21 0.90
C GLN A 103 16.12 -9.41 0.32
N ARG A 104 16.60 -9.93 -0.81
CA ARG A 104 16.08 -11.16 -1.43
C ARG A 104 16.29 -12.31 -0.44
N VAL A 105 15.21 -12.79 0.16
CA VAL A 105 15.23 -13.99 1.00
C VAL A 105 14.99 -15.20 0.08
N GLU A 106 16.04 -15.96 -0.17
CA GLU A 106 15.93 -17.30 -0.72
C GLU A 106 15.46 -18.21 0.41
N ILE A 107 14.18 -18.58 0.38
CA ILE A 107 13.54 -19.41 1.40
C ILE A 107 13.96 -20.88 1.20
N ASP A 108 15.00 -21.28 1.92
CA ASP A 108 15.21 -22.69 2.25
C ASP A 108 14.15 -23.09 3.30
N GLN A 109 13.29 -24.06 2.97
CA GLN A 109 12.11 -24.44 3.75
C GLN A 109 12.42 -25.13 5.10
N THR A 110 13.67 -25.12 5.55
CA THR A 110 14.10 -25.92 6.71
C THR A 110 14.15 -25.15 8.04
N ILE A 111 13.95 -23.83 8.09
CA ILE A 111 14.01 -23.10 9.39
C ILE A 111 12.86 -22.11 9.60
N ARG A 112 12.14 -22.33 10.72
CA ARG A 112 11.07 -21.49 11.26
C ARG A 112 11.60 -20.08 11.60
N GLN A 113 11.40 -19.17 10.67
CA GLN A 113 10.99 -17.77 10.82
C GLN A 113 11.31 -17.12 12.18
N THR A 114 12.38 -16.31 12.22
CA THR A 114 12.66 -15.47 13.40
C THR A 114 13.59 -14.27 13.11
N THR A 115 13.29 -13.46 12.09
CA THR A 115 14.00 -12.17 11.89
C THR A 115 13.18 -10.99 12.41
N THR A 116 13.45 -10.61 13.65
CA THR A 116 13.26 -9.26 14.21
C THR A 116 14.45 -8.96 15.12
N SER A 117 14.91 -7.72 15.11
CA SER A 117 16.15 -7.18 15.69
C SER A 117 16.69 -7.85 16.97
N PRO A 118 18.03 -7.98 17.10
CA PRO A 118 18.71 -8.80 18.10
C PRO A 118 18.68 -8.28 19.55
N LYS A 119 17.95 -7.21 19.91
CA LYS A 119 17.86 -6.72 21.31
C LYS A 119 16.44 -6.73 21.88
N THR A 120 15.40 -6.51 21.06
CA THR A 120 14.00 -6.47 21.52
C THR A 120 13.31 -7.83 21.52
N LYS A 121 13.74 -8.75 20.65
CA LYS A 121 13.19 -10.10 20.58
C LYS A 121 13.60 -10.98 21.76
N ASP A 122 14.81 -10.78 22.28
CA ASP A 122 15.29 -11.49 23.47
C ASP A 122 14.47 -11.09 24.69
N LEU A 123 14.18 -9.80 24.88
CA LEU A 123 13.37 -9.31 25.99
C LEU A 123 11.95 -9.92 26.03
N TYR A 124 11.24 -9.90 24.90
CA TYR A 124 9.88 -10.47 24.83
C TYR A 124 9.90 -11.98 25.11
N THR A 125 10.91 -12.67 24.57
CA THR A 125 11.07 -14.12 24.74
C THR A 125 11.41 -14.47 26.18
N GLU A 126 12.27 -13.70 26.84
CA GLU A 126 12.65 -13.88 28.24
C GLU A 126 11.49 -13.59 29.20
N ILE A 127 10.72 -12.53 28.96
CA ILE A 127 9.53 -12.22 29.76
C ILE A 127 8.50 -13.35 29.66
N ASN A 128 8.31 -13.94 28.47
CA ASN A 128 7.42 -15.07 28.29
C ASN A 128 7.94 -16.34 28.99
N LYS A 129 9.23 -16.65 28.90
CA LYS A 129 9.83 -17.76 29.66
C LYS A 129 9.64 -17.60 31.16
N LEU A 130 9.83 -16.39 31.69
CA LEU A 130 9.58 -16.11 33.10
C LEU A 130 8.10 -16.32 33.46
N LYS A 131 7.17 -15.98 32.56
CA LYS A 131 5.74 -16.21 32.77
C LYS A 131 5.42 -17.71 32.81
N ASP A 132 6.01 -18.49 31.90
CA ASP A 132 5.83 -19.94 31.87
C ASP A 132 6.41 -20.63 33.12
N LEU A 133 7.56 -20.14 33.62
CA LEU A 133 8.14 -20.60 34.88
C LEU A 133 7.25 -20.27 36.09
N LYS A 134 6.57 -19.12 36.07
CA LYS A 134 5.60 -18.75 37.09
C LYS A 134 4.36 -19.64 37.05
N ASP A 135 3.81 -19.84 35.84
CA ASP A 135 2.60 -20.62 35.61
C ASP A 135 2.81 -22.12 35.88
N SER A 136 4.04 -22.62 35.71
CA SER A 136 4.45 -23.98 36.12
C SER A 136 4.77 -24.12 37.61
N GLY A 137 4.74 -23.02 38.37
CA GLY A 137 5.06 -23.00 39.80
C GLY A 137 6.56 -23.15 40.13
N ALA A 138 7.44 -23.06 39.12
CA ALA A 138 8.89 -23.13 39.31
C ALA A 138 9.47 -21.87 39.96
N ILE A 139 8.77 -20.74 39.85
CA ILE A 139 9.07 -19.49 40.55
C ILE A 139 7.81 -18.88 41.15
N THR A 140 7.97 -18.09 42.22
CA THR A 140 6.87 -17.37 42.86
C THR A 140 6.52 -16.07 42.13
N GLU A 141 5.32 -15.53 42.40
CA GLU A 141 4.88 -14.23 41.86
C GLU A 141 5.84 -13.08 42.18
N SER A 142 6.43 -13.11 43.39
CA SER A 142 7.38 -12.09 43.84
C SER A 142 8.70 -12.15 43.05
N GLU A 143 9.19 -13.36 42.78
CA GLU A 143 10.41 -13.59 42.00
C GLU A 143 10.21 -13.22 40.53
N PHE A 144 9.07 -13.56 39.95
CA PHE A 144 8.70 -13.16 38.59
C PHE A 144 8.72 -11.64 38.43
N ASN A 145 8.09 -10.90 39.35
CA ASN A 145 8.03 -9.45 39.30
C ASN A 145 9.40 -8.78 39.47
N THR A 146 10.27 -9.36 40.30
CA THR A 146 11.64 -8.88 40.50
C THR A 146 12.49 -9.08 39.24
N LEU A 147 12.42 -10.26 38.62
CA LEU A 147 13.17 -10.59 37.40
C LEU A 147 12.68 -9.78 36.20
N LYS A 148 11.36 -9.62 36.03
CA LYS A 148 10.77 -8.76 35.00
C LYS A 148 11.24 -7.32 35.13
N LYS A 149 11.27 -6.77 36.35
CA LYS A 149 11.76 -5.40 36.59
C LYS A 149 13.24 -5.25 36.28
N LYS A 150 14.06 -6.26 36.59
CA LYS A 150 15.49 -6.28 36.29
C LYS A 150 15.75 -6.31 34.77
N LEU A 151 15.02 -7.14 34.03
CA LEU A 151 15.13 -7.23 32.56
C LEU A 151 14.72 -5.94 31.85
N LEU A 152 13.74 -5.21 32.40
CA LEU A 152 13.31 -3.92 31.86
C LEU A 152 14.25 -2.77 32.24
N ALA A 153 15.08 -2.93 33.27
CA ALA A 153 16.02 -1.92 33.74
C ALA A 153 17.40 -2.00 33.03
N ASP A 154 17.75 -3.14 32.45
CA ASP A 154 19.03 -3.40 31.75
C ASP A 154 19.00 -2.92 30.27
N GLN A 155 18.16 -1.94 29.96
CA GLN A 155 17.96 -1.37 28.62
C GLN A 155 19.03 -0.35 28.24
#